data_AF-A0A4V5UTD0-F1
#
_entry.id   AF-A0A4V5UTD0-F1
#
_cell.length_a   1.000
_cell.length_b   1.000
_cell.length_c   1.000
_cell.angle_alpha   90.00
_cell.angle_beta   90.00
_cell.angle_gamma   90.00
#
_symmetry.space_group_name_H-M   'P 1'
#
loop_
_entity.id
_entity.type
_entity.pdbx_description
1 polymer ?
#
loop_
_entity_poly.entity_id
_entity_poly.type
_entity_poly.pdbx_seq_one_letter_code
_entity_poly.pdbx_strand_id
1 'polypeptide(L)'
;IDLLLVNQVPAADKPRSLGWDFKYDVATQRPLLFHTGYTGTFLLIDVRQQSAFIFLSNRVHPEDHRNTYIEERDQLLATYLKEKSSVSDEMTSF
;
A
#
# COMPACT_ATOMS: atom_id res chain seq x y z
N ILE A 1 0.62 16.80 -7.97
CA ILE A 1 1.09 15.42 -7.63
C ILE A 1 1.92 15.44 -6.35
N ASP A 2 2.91 16.32 -6.18
CA ASP A 2 3.81 16.26 -5.03
C ASP A 2 3.11 16.39 -3.67
N LEU A 3 2.03 17.15 -3.56
CA LEU A 3 1.22 17.24 -2.33
C LEU A 3 0.65 15.88 -1.88
N LEU A 4 0.44 14.92 -2.79
CA LEU A 4 0.01 13.58 -2.42
C LEU A 4 1.11 12.80 -1.69
N LEU A 5 2.38 13.17 -1.89
CA LEU A 5 3.53 12.44 -1.35
C LEU A 5 4.09 13.10 -0.08
N VAL A 6 3.32 13.99 0.55
CA VAL A 6 3.68 14.70 1.77
C VAL A 6 2.65 14.38 2.86
N ASN A 7 3.11 14.27 4.11
CA ASN A 7 2.22 14.17 5.26
C ASN A 7 1.46 15.48 5.47
N GLN A 8 0.15 15.43 5.30
CA GLN A 8 -0.78 16.54 5.46
C GLN A 8 -1.29 16.68 6.90
N VAL A 9 -0.99 15.72 7.77
CA VAL A 9 -1.40 15.69 9.19
C VAL A 9 -0.20 15.43 10.11
N PRO A 10 0.78 16.36 10.18
CA PRO A 10 2.02 16.14 10.93
C PRO A 10 1.82 15.92 12.44
N ALA A 11 0.72 16.40 13.02
CA ALA A 11 0.41 16.24 14.44
C ALA A 11 -0.33 14.94 14.78
N ALA A 12 -0.68 14.11 13.79
CA ALA A 12 -1.42 12.87 14.02
C ALA A 12 -0.48 11.66 14.14
N ASP A 13 -0.86 10.68 14.99
CA ASP A 13 -0.11 9.43 15.18
C ASP A 13 0.03 8.61 13.88
N LYS A 14 -0.90 8.80 12.94
CA LYS A 14 -0.91 8.15 11.63
C LYS A 14 -0.74 9.19 10.52
N PRO A 15 0.40 9.18 9.81
CA PRO A 15 0.60 10.04 8.65
C PRO A 15 -0.48 9.81 7.58
N ARG A 16 -0.97 10.90 6.98
CA ARG A 16 -1.95 10.88 5.88
C ARG A 16 -1.56 11.84 4.78
N SER A 17 -1.88 11.43 3.56
CA SER A 17 -1.91 12.28 2.38
C SER A 17 -3.24 13.02 2.26
N LEU A 18 -3.46 13.73 1.15
CA LEU A 18 -4.77 14.23 0.74
C LEU A 18 -5.69 13.06 0.34
N GLY A 19 -6.38 12.48 1.33
CA GLY A 19 -7.35 11.39 1.13
C GLY A 19 -6.75 9.99 1.05
N TRP A 20 -5.46 9.82 1.37
CA TRP A 20 -4.80 8.50 1.36
C TRP A 20 -4.06 8.21 2.66
N ASP A 21 -3.97 6.92 2.98
CA ASP A 21 -3.03 6.39 3.95
C ASP A 21 -1.64 6.31 3.32
N PHE A 22 -0.59 6.24 4.15
CA PHE A 22 0.74 5.90 3.69
C PHE A 22 1.12 4.46 4.02
N LYS A 23 1.69 3.79 3.02
CA LYS A 23 2.64 2.69 3.18
C LYS A 23 4.00 3.19 2.70
N TYR A 24 5.05 2.38 2.89
CA TYR A 24 6.40 2.78 2.51
C TYR A 24 7.06 1.68 1.70
N ASP A 25 7.77 2.08 0.66
CA ASP A 25 8.64 1.20 -0.11
C ASP A 25 9.76 0.66 0.80
N VAL A 26 10.03 -0.64 0.72
CA VAL A 26 10.94 -1.31 1.67
C VAL A 26 12.38 -0.79 1.53
N ALA A 27 12.87 -0.66 0.30
CA ALA A 27 14.24 -0.26 0.03
C ALA A 27 14.45 1.25 0.21
N THR A 28 13.55 2.07 -0.33
CA THR A 28 13.74 3.52 -0.42
C THR A 28 13.06 4.31 0.69
N GLN A 29 12.19 3.67 1.49
CA GLN A 29 11.34 4.32 2.51
C GLN A 29 10.50 5.49 1.96
N ARG A 30 10.27 5.52 0.65
CA ARG A 30 9.42 6.54 0.01
C ARG A 30 7.95 6.24 0.27
N PRO A 31 7.11 7.29 0.42
CA PRO A 31 5.68 7.11 0.66
C PRO A 31 4.97 6.54 -0.56
N LEU A 32 4.11 5.55 -0.31
CA LEU A 32 3.18 4.93 -1.24
C LEU A 32 1.76 5.26 -0.80
N LEU A 33 0.87 5.56 -1.76
CA LEU A 33 -0.52 5.88 -1.46
C LEU A 33 -1.31 4.60 -1.24
N PHE A 34 -2.02 4.50 -0.13
CA PHE A 34 -2.78 3.32 0.24
C PHE A 34 -4.22 3.67 0.61
N HIS A 35 -5.18 2.84 0.19
CA HIS A 35 -6.58 2.96 0.60
C HIS A 35 -7.23 1.58 0.66
N THR A 36 -8.13 1.39 1.63
CA THR A 36 -8.91 0.15 1.77
C THR A 36 -10.39 0.41 1.51
N GLY A 37 -11.09 -0.58 0.98
CA GLY A 37 -12.53 -0.61 0.85
C GLY A 37 -13.15 -1.52 1.89
N TYR A 38 -14.36 -1.19 2.31
CA TYR A 38 -15.08 -1.90 3.38
C TYR A 38 -15.22 -3.41 3.13
N THR A 39 -15.46 -3.80 1.86
CA THR A 39 -15.65 -5.19 1.44
C THR A 39 -14.33 -5.95 1.23
N GLY A 40 -13.19 -5.41 1.69
CA GLY A 40 -11.89 -6.07 1.57
C GLY A 40 -11.15 -5.81 0.26
N THR A 41 -11.55 -4.78 -0.48
CA THR A 41 -10.74 -4.27 -1.59
C THR A 41 -9.62 -3.38 -1.04
N PHE A 42 -8.52 -3.25 -1.76
CA PHE A 42 -7.54 -2.20 -1.47
C PHE A 42 -6.80 -1.77 -2.74
N LEU A 43 -6.18 -0.61 -2.64
CA LEU A 43 -5.34 -0.01 -3.66
C LEU A 43 -4.05 0.49 -3.02
N LEU A 44 -2.92 0.17 -3.64
CA LEU A 44 -1.59 0.69 -3.32
C LEU A 44 -0.99 1.30 -4.60
N ILE A 45 -0.47 2.53 -4.53
CA ILE A 45 0.08 3.24 -5.70
C ILE A 45 1.48 3.74 -5.39
N ASP A 46 2.44 3.35 -6.22
CA ASP A 46 3.75 4.00 -6.32
C ASP A 46 3.71 5.03 -7.45
N VAL A 47 3.48 6.29 -7.05
CA VAL A 47 3.40 7.42 -8.00
C VAL A 47 4.72 7.64 -8.73
N ARG A 48 5.86 7.35 -8.09
CA ARG A 48 7.19 7.61 -8.65
C ARG A 48 7.58 6.54 -9.67
N GLN A 49 7.23 5.28 -9.42
CA GLN A 49 7.47 4.18 -10.35
C GLN A 49 6.30 3.95 -11.34
N GLN A 50 5.24 4.76 -11.25
CA GLN A 50 4.04 4.65 -12.09
C GLN A 50 3.43 3.24 -12.07
N SER A 51 3.45 2.60 -10.90
CA SER A 51 2.92 1.26 -10.69
C SER A 51 1.88 1.24 -9.57
N ALA A 52 0.98 0.27 -9.63
CA ALA A 52 -0.06 0.11 -8.62
C ALA A 52 -0.39 -1.37 -8.41
N PHE A 53 -0.85 -1.68 -7.20
CA PHE A 53 -1.43 -2.96 -6.85
C PHE A 53 -2.88 -2.76 -6.42
N ILE A 54 -3.79 -3.41 -7.15
CA ILE A 54 -5.22 -3.43 -6.85
C ILE A 54 -5.58 -4.84 -6.42
N PHE A 55 -6.21 -4.97 -5.25
CA PHE A 55 -6.77 -6.23 -4.80
C PHE A 55 -8.28 -6.11 -4.72
N LEU A 56 -8.96 -6.98 -5.46
CA LEU A 56 -10.41 -7.03 -5.51
C LEU A 56 -10.88 -8.32 -4.84
N SER A 57 -11.57 -8.17 -3.71
CA SER A 57 -12.17 -9.28 -2.98
C SER A 57 -13.54 -8.91 -2.45
N ASN A 58 -14.28 -9.92 -2.03
CA ASN A 58 -15.53 -9.78 -1.31
C ASN A 58 -15.40 -10.44 0.07
N ARG A 59 -14.64 -9.81 0.96
CA ARG A 59 -14.34 -10.27 2.32
C ARG A 59 -15.59 -10.49 3.20
N VAL A 60 -16.69 -9.81 2.89
CA VAL A 60 -17.92 -9.84 3.72
C VAL A 60 -18.87 -10.97 3.33
N HIS A 61 -18.57 -11.75 2.29
CA HIS A 61 -19.45 -12.81 1.81
C HIS A 61 -18.74 -14.17 1.76
N PRO A 62 -19.38 -15.25 2.24
CA PRO A 62 -20.65 -15.31 2.98
C PRO A 62 -20.52 -14.92 4.46
N GLU A 63 -19.32 -15.05 5.03
CA GLU A 63 -19.02 -14.77 6.44
C GLU A 63 -17.92 -13.72 6.56
N ASP A 64 -18.03 -12.84 7.56
CA ASP A 64 -17.04 -11.81 7.84
C ASP A 64 -15.96 -12.34 8.81
N HIS A 65 -14.81 -12.72 8.25
CA HIS A 65 -13.60 -13.08 9.02
C HIS A 65 -12.59 -11.94 9.05
N ARG A 66 -12.99 -10.77 9.57
CA ARG A 66 -12.18 -9.54 9.55
C ARG A 66 -10.73 -9.70 10.04
N ASN A 67 -10.51 -10.35 11.17
CA ASN A 67 -9.16 -10.42 11.78
C ASN A 67 -8.21 -11.22 10.88
N THR A 68 -8.61 -12.43 10.47
CA THR A 68 -7.85 -13.26 9.53
C THR A 68 -7.59 -12.51 8.23
N TYR A 69 -8.60 -11.83 7.67
CA TYR A 69 -8.40 -11.04 6.46
C TYR A 69 -7.35 -9.94 6.64
N ILE A 70 -7.33 -9.24 7.78
CA ILE A 70 -6.34 -8.17 8.04
C ILE A 70 -4.92 -8.76 8.04
N GLU A 71 -4.73 -9.90 8.70
CA GLU A 71 -3.44 -10.60 8.76
C GLU A 71 -2.97 -11.03 7.36
N GLU A 72 -3.84 -11.72 6.62
CA GLU A 72 -3.54 -12.20 5.25
C GLU A 72 -3.30 -11.04 4.28
N ARG A 73 -4.08 -9.95 4.37
CA ARG A 73 -3.88 -8.74 3.57
C ARG A 73 -2.50 -8.13 3.84
N ASP A 74 -2.12 -8.03 5.11
CA ASP A 74 -0.84 -7.43 5.48
C ASP A 74 0.34 -8.31 5.06
N GLN A 75 0.18 -9.63 5.11
CA GLN A 75 1.15 -10.57 4.53
C GLN A 75 1.25 -10.43 3.01
N LEU A 76 0.13 -10.34 2.29
CA LEU A 76 0.10 -10.15 0.84
C LEU A 76 0.79 -8.84 0.42
N LEU A 77 0.52 -7.75 1.15
CA LEU A 77 1.19 -6.46 0.93
C LEU A 77 2.70 -6.54 1.18
N ALA A 78 3.12 -7.22 2.25
CA ALA A 78 4.54 -7.39 2.57
C ALA A 78 5.27 -8.20 1.49
N THR A 79 4.66 -9.28 0.99
CA THR A 79 5.20 -10.08 -0.12
C THR A 79 5.34 -9.23 -1.38
N TYR A 80 4.27 -8.54 -1.79
CA TYR A 80 4.31 -7.66 -2.96
C TYR A 80 5.41 -6.59 -2.87
N LEU A 81 5.52 -5.91 -1.72
CA LEU A 81 6.50 -4.85 -1.53
C LEU A 81 7.94 -5.38 -1.56
N LYS A 82 8.17 -6.57 -1.00
CA LYS A 82 9.46 -7.24 -1.04
C LYS A 82 9.85 -7.61 -2.47
N GLU A 83 8.94 -8.21 -3.22
CA GLU A 83 9.18 -8.61 -4.62
C GLU A 83 9.42 -7.39 -5.50
N LYS A 84 8.62 -6.33 -5.33
CA LYS A 84 8.80 -5.05 -6.03
C LYS A 84 10.18 -4.44 -5.80
N SER A 85 10.71 -4.48 -4.58
CA SER A 85 12.06 -3.96 -4.29
C SER A 85 13.16 -4.76 -4.98
N SER A 86 13.03 -6.09 -5.05
CA SER A 86 14.02 -6.94 -5.71
C SER A 86 14.12 -6.66 -7.22
N VAL A 87 12.99 -6.37 -7.88
CA VAL A 87 12.96 -6.05 -9.31
C VAL A 87 13.67 -4.73 -9.62
N SER A 88 13.56 -3.72 -8.75
CA SER A 88 14.23 -2.44 -8.98
C SER A 88 15.76 -2.55 -8.87
N ASP A 89 16.28 -3.41 -8.00
CA ASP A 89 17.73 -3.59 -7.83
C ASP A 89 18.37 -4.25 -9.06
N GLU A 90 17.68 -5.23 -9.67
CA GLU A 90 18.14 -5.91 -10.89
C GLU A 90 18.19 -4.97 -12.10
N MET A 91 17.24 -4.04 -12.23
CA MET A 91 17.22 -3.06 -13.34
C MET A 91 18.24 -1.93 -13.23
N THR A 92 18.81 -1.70 -12.04
CA THR A 92 19.91 -0.74 -11.83
C THR A 92 21.31 -1.33 -11.97
N SER A 93 21.41 -2.66 -12.13
CA SER A 93 22.70 -3.38 -12.20
C SER A 93 23.21 -3.63 -13.64
N PHE A 94 22.61 -3.00 -14.65
CA PHE A 94 23.03 -3.11 -16.06
C PHE A 94 23.52 -1.77 -16.62
#